data_AF-A0A9D8SFT9-F1
#
_entry.id   AF-A0A9D8SFT9-F1
#
_cell.length_a   1.000
_cell.length_b   1.000
_cell.length_c   1.000
_cell.angle_alpha   90.00
_cell.angle_beta   90.00
_cell.angle_gamma   90.00
#
_symmetry.space_group_name_H-M   'P 1'
#
loop_
_entity.id
_entity.type
_entity.pdbx_description
1 polymer ?
#
loop_
_entity_poly.entity_id
_entity_poly.type
_entity_poly.pdbx_seq_one_letter_code
_entity_poly.pdbx_strand_id
1 'polypeptide(L)'
;MKTLFRGIIFALVSAILCTSVLSSCTENEEYDLLFDLPGQIVTEFDATIVVPFSSRNIASVTVSSIPDGWTVEKVDLVARTITIKAPKAFADDENDIEENGLLNLRGYTPAGTSILASSYLSLLNQHVDLSDKYSNSYVISQKNTRYTIDLTHKGESSETIKPYGAYVAWQTSEDLLNYSSYDDATGKFTFFIGNEEIKDDNDNVIDTRVPDGNALIIAYDDDANTLWSWHVWVTGSDVEASAIKTSVGTFMDRNLGAYHNSNGSMKADDIYRSYGMYYQWGRKEPFVRPVDYKFSGDNDQELSNYLGSTVKIHYVNNEDNEEVGTETYAMENPMSYVLGSKDNAYDWIYSSHNDNLWTSGAKSVNDPCPRGWRVPDGDVFEAFDIDEAEDLDALANVRNMYGWHIVDKVTGVKMFMPGAGRRSFETGVLTNINNYGYDNVPMPWTGYYWTAGVGNDDKAKARSMFFDLNTTRAVNNRYEAGKEMYRANAMQIRCVRDE
;
A
#
# COMPACT_ATOMS: atom_id res chain seq x y z
N MET A 1 30.35 -0.86 31.82
CA MET A 1 29.06 -1.27 32.44
C MET A 1 28.06 -0.18 32.14
N LYS A 2 27.70 -0.08 30.87
CA LYS A 2 26.82 0.90 30.22
C LYS A 2 25.96 0.07 29.25
N THR A 3 24.80 0.61 28.88
CA THR A 3 23.75 0.05 27.99
C THR A 3 22.83 -0.99 28.61
N LEU A 4 21.88 -0.51 29.41
CA LEU A 4 20.55 -1.11 29.55
C LEU A 4 19.59 0.07 29.74
N PHE A 5 18.42 0.04 29.08
CA PHE A 5 17.39 1.08 28.99
C PHE A 5 17.54 2.09 27.83
N ARG A 6 17.28 1.61 26.61
CA ARG A 6 16.51 2.38 25.62
C ARG A 6 15.12 1.73 25.54
N GLY A 7 14.20 2.18 26.40
CA GLY A 7 12.77 1.88 26.28
C GLY A 7 12.19 2.77 25.19
N ILE A 8 11.59 2.22 24.13
CA ILE A 8 10.13 1.98 24.07
C ILE A 8 9.36 3.23 24.51
N ILE A 9 9.22 4.19 23.59
CA ILE A 9 8.03 5.04 23.48
C ILE A 9 7.75 5.23 21.99
N PHE A 10 7.17 4.21 21.34
CA PHE A 10 6.31 4.45 20.18
C PHE A 10 4.95 4.84 20.77
N ALA A 11 4.69 6.13 20.87
CA ALA A 11 3.35 6.62 21.13
C ALA A 11 2.57 6.49 19.82
N LEU A 12 1.48 5.70 19.84
CA LEU A 12 0.45 5.69 18.80
C LEU A 12 0.08 7.13 18.43
N VAL A 13 0.43 7.56 17.23
CA VAL A 13 -0.11 8.78 16.62
C VAL A 13 -0.58 8.42 15.22
N SER A 14 -1.69 7.70 15.23
CA SER A 14 -2.36 7.24 14.04
C SER A 14 -3.46 8.28 13.73
N ALA A 15 -3.26 8.99 12.60
CA ALA A 15 -3.90 10.23 12.11
C ALA A 15 -3.77 11.50 12.96
N ILE A 16 -3.19 12.55 12.37
CA ILE A 16 -3.35 13.92 12.87
C ILE A 16 -4.70 14.41 12.36
N LEU A 17 -5.70 14.46 13.23
CA LEU A 17 -6.85 15.33 12.97
C LEU A 17 -6.35 16.78 13.05
N CYS A 18 -6.17 17.40 11.89
CA CYS A 18 -5.99 18.84 11.81
C CYS A 18 -7.24 19.60 12.24
N THR A 19 -8.38 18.92 12.33
CA THR A 19 -9.68 19.49 12.63
C THR A 19 -10.21 18.97 13.96
N SER A 20 -10.58 19.88 14.86
CA SER A 20 -11.37 19.53 16.03
C SER A 20 -12.54 20.51 16.17
N VAL A 21 -13.75 19.95 16.18
CA VAL A 21 -15.01 20.67 16.24
C VAL A 21 -15.77 20.24 17.50
N LEU A 22 -16.17 21.21 18.32
CA LEU A 22 -17.15 21.00 19.39
C LEU A 22 -18.42 21.79 19.07
N SER A 23 -19.58 21.13 19.20
CA SER A 23 -20.89 21.78 19.07
C SER A 23 -21.59 21.84 20.43
N SER A 24 -22.10 23.03 20.78
CA SER A 24 -22.89 23.25 21.99
C SER A 24 -24.34 22.80 21.80
N CYS A 25 -24.82 21.88 22.64
CA CYS A 25 -26.20 21.37 22.60
C CYS A 25 -27.29 22.41 22.89
N THR A 26 -26.92 23.62 23.36
CA THR A 26 -27.89 24.61 23.86
C THR A 26 -27.98 25.89 23.02
N GLU A 27 -26.97 26.24 22.21
CA GLU A 27 -26.94 27.56 21.54
C GLU A 27 -26.52 27.57 20.04
N ASN A 28 -26.39 26.43 19.35
CA ASN A 28 -25.89 26.40 17.95
C ASN A 28 -24.52 27.10 17.77
N GLU A 29 -23.72 27.23 18.83
CA GLU A 29 -22.36 27.75 18.74
C GLU A 29 -21.39 26.62 18.38
N GLU A 30 -20.69 26.77 17.25
CA GLU A 30 -19.57 25.92 16.83
C GLU A 30 -18.25 26.49 17.33
N TYR A 31 -17.38 25.61 17.83
CA TYR A 31 -16.05 25.93 18.32
C TYR A 31 -15.02 25.10 17.55
N ASP A 32 -14.11 25.78 16.85
CA ASP A 32 -13.14 25.14 15.97
C ASP A 32 -11.73 25.58 16.33
N LEU A 33 -10.78 24.65 16.26
CA LEU A 33 -9.35 24.93 16.27
C LEU A 33 -8.66 23.98 15.30
N LEU A 34 -7.91 24.54 14.34
CA LEU A 34 -7.20 23.74 13.34
C LEU A 34 -5.89 24.40 12.93
N PHE A 35 -4.89 23.61 12.60
CA PHE A 35 -3.73 24.11 11.87
C PHE A 35 -4.06 24.20 10.38
N ASP A 36 -3.57 25.24 9.70
CA ASP A 36 -3.84 25.40 8.27
C ASP A 36 -3.07 24.36 7.44
N LEU A 37 -1.98 23.82 7.98
CA LEU A 37 -1.26 22.70 7.39
C LEU A 37 -1.06 21.56 8.41
N PRO A 38 -1.14 20.30 7.94
CA PRO A 38 -1.00 19.13 8.81
C PRO A 38 0.38 18.88 9.35
N GLY A 39 1.38 19.49 8.72
CA GLY A 39 2.71 19.54 9.26
C GLY A 39 3.56 20.57 8.58
N GLN A 40 4.69 20.88 9.21
CA GLN A 40 5.68 21.83 8.75
C GLN A 40 7.00 21.11 8.53
N ILE A 41 7.61 21.31 7.36
CA ILE A 41 8.96 20.83 7.08
C ILE A 41 9.88 22.01 7.23
N VAL A 42 10.91 21.82 8.06
CA VAL A 42 11.97 22.79 8.28
C VAL A 42 13.24 22.21 7.71
N THR A 43 13.80 22.86 6.69
CA THR A 43 14.91 22.32 5.90
C THR A 43 16.30 22.65 6.46
N GLU A 44 16.38 23.34 7.60
CA GLU A 44 17.65 23.75 8.20
C GLU A 44 17.55 23.89 9.73
N PHE A 45 18.68 23.73 10.42
CA PHE A 45 18.76 24.02 11.85
C PHE A 45 18.65 25.52 12.15
N ASP A 46 18.22 25.86 13.37
CA ASP A 46 18.04 27.22 13.89
C ASP A 46 17.04 28.08 13.08
N ALA A 47 16.33 27.50 12.12
CA ALA A 47 15.28 28.18 11.37
C ALA A 47 14.08 28.51 12.26
N THR A 48 13.58 29.74 12.10
CA THR A 48 12.31 30.17 12.66
C THR A 48 11.23 30.01 11.60
N ILE A 49 10.17 29.27 11.93
CA ILE A 49 9.00 29.12 11.08
C ILE A 49 7.73 29.65 11.76
N VAL A 50 6.82 30.14 10.94
CA VAL A 50 5.51 30.63 11.38
C VAL A 50 4.46 29.63 10.94
N VAL A 51 3.83 29.00 11.92
CA VAL A 51 2.79 27.98 11.73
C VAL A 51 1.43 28.67 11.87
N PRO A 52 0.67 28.83 10.77
CA PRO A 52 -0.64 29.43 10.84
C PRO A 52 -1.69 28.43 11.32
N PHE A 53 -2.71 28.94 12.00
CA PHE A 53 -3.84 28.18 12.48
C PHE A 53 -5.14 28.97 12.29
N SER A 54 -6.27 28.28 12.33
CA SER A 54 -7.60 28.86 12.28
C SER A 54 -8.38 28.50 13.54
N SER A 55 -9.21 29.43 14.02
CA SER A 55 -9.99 29.23 15.24
C SER A 55 -11.33 29.96 15.19
N ARG A 56 -12.39 29.34 15.74
CA ARG A 56 -13.73 29.92 15.90
C ARG A 56 -14.18 29.85 17.35
N ASN A 57 -14.65 30.98 17.89
CA ASN A 57 -15.15 31.08 19.27
C ASN A 57 -14.16 30.62 20.37
N ILE A 58 -12.85 30.73 20.09
CA ILE A 58 -11.77 30.41 21.03
C ILE A 58 -11.32 31.68 21.76
N ALA A 59 -11.30 31.63 23.10
CA ALA A 59 -10.92 32.76 23.96
C ALA A 59 -9.41 32.85 24.22
N SER A 60 -8.72 31.70 24.27
CA SER A 60 -7.27 31.65 24.45
C SER A 60 -6.68 30.36 23.87
N VAL A 61 -5.38 30.37 23.58
CA VAL A 61 -4.64 29.21 23.06
C VAL A 61 -3.31 29.06 23.79
N THR A 62 -2.86 27.82 23.99
CA THR A 62 -1.55 27.48 24.56
C THR A 62 -0.93 26.31 23.82
N VAL A 63 0.38 26.33 23.61
CA VAL A 63 1.10 25.14 23.14
C VAL A 63 1.21 24.17 24.30
N SER A 64 0.61 23.00 24.14
CA SER A 64 0.56 21.93 25.15
C SER A 64 1.66 20.88 24.98
N SER A 65 2.22 20.76 23.77
CA SER A 65 3.37 19.91 23.46
C SER A 65 4.09 20.43 22.22
N ILE A 66 5.40 20.26 22.18
CA ILE A 66 6.26 20.48 21.00
C ILE A 66 7.38 19.42 21.05
N PRO A 67 7.94 18.96 19.92
CA PRO A 67 8.98 17.94 19.94
C PRO A 67 10.24 18.43 20.67
N ASP A 68 10.93 17.51 21.33
CA ASP A 68 12.10 17.88 22.14
C ASP A 68 13.18 18.57 21.30
N GLY A 69 13.78 19.62 21.86
CA GLY A 69 14.76 20.48 21.18
C GLY A 69 14.18 21.62 20.34
N TRP A 70 12.90 21.56 19.98
CA TRP A 70 12.19 22.69 19.35
C TRP A 70 11.71 23.68 20.39
N THR A 71 11.58 24.96 20.00
CA THR A 71 11.14 26.02 20.92
C THR A 71 10.01 26.84 20.35
N VAL A 72 9.07 27.26 21.21
CA VAL A 72 8.01 28.21 20.85
C VAL A 72 8.51 29.61 21.18
N GLU A 73 8.69 30.44 20.16
CA GLU A 73 9.11 31.84 20.34
C GLU A 73 7.92 32.75 20.61
N LYS A 74 6.77 32.49 19.96
CA LYS A 74 5.58 33.32 20.08
C LYS A 74 4.30 32.53 19.78
N VAL A 75 3.24 32.81 20.53
CA VAL A 75 1.86 32.43 20.18
C VAL A 75 1.06 33.71 20.01
N ASP A 76 0.47 33.92 18.83
CA ASP A 76 -0.29 35.11 18.50
C ASP A 76 -1.71 34.73 18.09
N LEU A 77 -2.68 34.92 18.99
CA LEU A 77 -4.08 34.61 18.73
C LEU A 77 -4.75 35.60 17.77
N VAL A 78 -4.26 36.85 17.71
CA VAL A 78 -4.83 37.88 16.84
C VAL A 78 -4.41 37.63 15.39
N ALA A 79 -3.12 37.34 15.19
CA ALA A 79 -2.59 36.95 13.89
C ALA A 79 -2.90 35.49 13.51
N ARG A 80 -3.31 34.68 14.49
CA ARG A 80 -3.54 33.24 14.39
C ARG A 80 -2.31 32.47 13.90
N THR A 81 -1.19 32.70 14.57
CA THR A 81 0.10 32.10 14.23
C THR A 81 0.86 31.64 15.46
N ILE A 82 1.63 30.57 15.32
CA ILE A 82 2.65 30.15 16.27
C ILE A 82 4.01 30.32 15.59
N THR A 83 4.91 31.09 16.21
CA THR A 83 6.31 31.16 15.79
C THR A 83 7.09 30.13 16.57
N ILE A 84 7.66 29.18 15.87
CA ILE A 84 8.50 28.12 16.45
C ILE A 84 9.88 28.18 15.83
N LYS A 85 10.86 27.67 16.57
CA LYS A 85 12.25 27.66 16.17
C LYS A 85 12.81 26.26 16.27
N ALA A 86 13.42 25.83 15.18
CA ALA A 86 14.08 24.54 15.07
C ALA A 86 15.32 24.46 15.97
N PRO A 87 15.72 23.24 16.38
CA PRO A 87 16.97 22.99 17.09
C PRO A 87 18.19 23.57 16.36
N LYS A 88 19.27 23.89 17.08
CA LYS A 88 20.48 24.49 16.50
C LYS A 88 21.44 23.50 15.83
N ALA A 89 21.42 22.27 16.30
CA ALA A 89 22.19 21.12 15.85
C ALA A 89 21.61 19.91 16.60
N PHE A 90 21.91 18.69 16.17
CA PHE A 90 21.76 17.53 17.03
C PHE A 90 22.68 17.69 18.27
N ALA A 91 22.18 17.42 19.47
CA ALA A 91 22.99 17.50 20.69
C ALA A 91 23.97 16.31 20.75
N ASP A 92 25.20 16.55 21.22
CA ASP A 92 26.20 15.49 21.43
C ASP A 92 25.96 14.70 22.74
N ASP A 93 25.04 15.18 23.59
CA ASP A 93 24.77 14.71 24.95
C ASP A 93 23.26 14.77 25.31
N GLU A 94 22.76 13.64 25.85
CA GLU A 94 21.51 13.25 26.55
C GLU A 94 20.18 14.05 26.46
N ASN A 95 20.11 15.21 25.80
CA ASN A 95 18.85 15.86 25.46
C ASN A 95 18.45 15.41 24.05
N ASP A 96 17.58 14.40 24.00
CA ASP A 96 17.04 13.81 22.77
C ASP A 96 16.35 14.90 21.95
N ILE A 97 16.98 15.36 20.87
CA ILE A 97 16.32 16.23 19.91
C ILE A 97 15.43 15.36 19.04
N GLU A 98 14.13 15.61 19.10
CA GLU A 98 13.18 14.98 18.21
C GLU A 98 13.23 15.67 16.85
N GLU A 99 13.83 15.00 15.87
CA GLU A 99 13.81 15.43 14.46
C GLU A 99 12.36 15.64 13.97
N ASN A 100 11.45 14.85 14.52
CA ASN A 100 10.10 14.64 14.05
C ASN A 100 9.15 14.46 15.24
N GLY A 101 8.04 15.20 15.29
CA GLY A 101 7.02 14.99 16.33
C GLY A 101 5.83 15.92 16.25
N LEU A 102 4.94 15.86 17.25
CA LEU A 102 3.73 16.66 17.28
C LEU A 102 3.89 18.02 17.96
N LEU A 103 3.46 19.07 17.27
CA LEU A 103 3.06 20.34 17.85
C LEU A 103 1.57 20.29 18.23
N ASN A 104 1.28 20.33 19.52
CA ASN A 104 -0.08 20.28 20.05
C ASN A 104 -0.52 21.64 20.58
N LEU A 105 -1.52 22.24 19.94
CA LEU A 105 -2.14 23.50 20.35
C LEU A 105 -3.45 23.23 21.10
N ARG A 106 -3.58 23.74 22.31
CA ARG A 106 -4.79 23.64 23.11
C ARG A 106 -5.51 24.99 23.12
N GLY A 107 -6.73 25.03 22.61
CA GLY A 107 -7.62 26.19 22.68
C GLY A 107 -8.62 26.06 23.82
N TYR A 108 -9.04 27.18 24.39
CA TYR A 108 -10.05 27.23 25.45
C TYR A 108 -11.22 28.12 25.02
N THR A 109 -12.44 27.61 25.16
CA THR A 109 -13.67 28.38 24.96
C THR A 109 -13.85 29.43 26.07
N PRO A 110 -14.73 30.43 25.92
CA PRO A 110 -15.06 31.36 27.00
C PRO A 110 -15.55 30.67 28.28
N ALA A 111 -16.17 29.49 28.15
CA ALA A 111 -16.62 28.66 29.27
C ALA A 111 -15.50 27.81 29.92
N GLY A 112 -14.29 27.82 29.37
CA GLY A 112 -13.13 27.08 29.88
C GLY A 112 -12.98 25.65 29.35
N THR A 113 -13.85 25.18 28.45
CA THR A 113 -13.72 23.88 27.79
C THR A 113 -12.52 23.89 26.84
N SER A 114 -11.72 22.83 26.84
CA SER A 114 -10.52 22.75 26.00
C SER A 114 -10.73 21.94 24.72
N ILE A 115 -10.14 22.41 23.63
CA ILE A 115 -10.07 21.76 22.32
C ILE A 115 -8.59 21.56 21.96
N LEU A 116 -8.23 20.44 21.34
CA LEU A 116 -6.86 20.11 20.93
C LEU A 116 -6.77 20.11 19.40
N ALA A 117 -5.76 20.79 18.86
CA ALA A 117 -5.34 20.69 17.47
C ALA A 117 -3.88 20.25 17.42
N SER A 118 -3.52 19.44 16.43
CA SER A 118 -2.18 18.88 16.28
C SER A 118 -1.63 19.16 14.88
N SER A 119 -0.34 19.44 14.77
CA SER A 119 0.40 19.54 13.51
C SER A 119 1.75 18.88 13.69
N TYR A 120 2.25 18.22 12.65
CA TYR A 120 3.54 17.55 12.69
C TYR A 120 4.70 18.51 12.37
N LEU A 121 5.77 18.49 13.16
CA LEU A 121 7.01 19.18 12.85
C LEU A 121 8.06 18.20 12.39
N SER A 122 8.80 18.59 11.36
CA SER A 122 9.76 17.74 10.70
C SER A 122 11.01 18.54 10.34
N LEU A 123 12.16 18.12 10.83
CA LEU A 123 13.44 18.79 10.64
C LEU A 123 14.27 18.06 9.59
N LEU A 124 14.90 18.80 8.67
CA LEU A 124 15.77 18.32 7.59
C LEU A 124 15.17 17.29 6.62
N ASN A 125 13.87 17.04 6.70
CA ASN A 125 13.19 16.06 5.87
C ASN A 125 12.84 16.59 4.48
N GLN A 126 12.67 15.65 3.55
CA GLN A 126 12.38 15.95 2.16
C GLN A 126 10.87 16.09 1.92
N HIS A 127 10.51 16.78 0.84
CA HIS A 127 9.16 16.82 0.31
C HIS A 127 9.18 16.38 -1.15
N VAL A 128 8.36 15.38 -1.47
CA VAL A 128 8.08 14.94 -2.83
C VAL A 128 6.62 15.24 -3.13
N ASP A 129 6.39 16.18 -4.06
CA ASP A 129 5.05 16.48 -4.57
C ASP A 129 4.76 15.59 -5.80
N LEU A 130 3.74 14.73 -5.67
CA LEU A 130 3.23 13.84 -6.69
C LEU A 130 1.82 14.27 -7.15
N SER A 131 1.35 15.47 -6.78
CA SER A 131 0.02 15.96 -7.14
C SER A 131 -0.20 16.11 -8.65
N ASP A 132 0.85 16.11 -9.48
CA ASP A 132 0.75 16.10 -10.95
C ASP A 132 1.02 14.71 -11.56
N LYS A 133 1.24 13.69 -10.72
CA LYS A 133 1.56 12.30 -11.09
C LYS A 133 0.42 11.36 -10.75
N TYR A 134 -0.77 11.63 -11.29
CA TYR A 134 -1.93 10.77 -11.06
C TYR A 134 -1.62 9.31 -11.38
N SER A 135 -2.11 8.41 -10.53
CA SER A 135 -1.88 6.96 -10.53
C SER A 135 -2.90 6.26 -9.65
N ASN A 136 -3.18 4.98 -9.88
CA ASN A 136 -3.89 4.13 -8.90
C ASN A 136 -2.96 3.59 -7.81
N SER A 137 -1.66 3.52 -8.11
CA SER A 137 -0.64 3.02 -7.20
C SER A 137 0.59 3.93 -7.16
N TYR A 138 1.02 4.33 -5.97
CA TYR A 138 2.20 5.17 -5.79
C TYR A 138 3.36 4.37 -5.22
N VAL A 139 4.48 4.33 -5.92
CA VAL A 139 5.73 3.74 -5.42
C VAL A 139 6.48 4.77 -4.60
N ILE A 140 6.76 4.43 -3.35
CA ILE A 140 7.38 5.30 -2.38
C ILE A 140 8.72 4.71 -1.94
N SER A 141 9.81 5.44 -2.18
CA SER A 141 11.17 4.90 -2.09
C SER A 141 12.16 5.75 -1.30
N GLN A 142 11.68 6.79 -0.60
CA GLN A 142 12.53 7.63 0.24
C GLN A 142 11.99 7.65 1.67
N LYS A 143 12.89 7.36 2.61
CA LYS A 143 12.68 7.49 4.06
C LYS A 143 12.75 8.95 4.45
N ASN A 144 12.24 9.27 5.64
CA ASN A 144 12.28 10.62 6.20
C ASN A 144 11.74 11.69 5.21
N THR A 145 10.65 11.37 4.54
CA THR A 145 10.12 12.16 3.41
C THR A 145 8.62 12.30 3.51
N ARG A 146 8.14 13.54 3.33
CA ARG A 146 6.72 13.82 3.13
C ARG A 146 6.37 13.66 1.66
N TYR A 147 5.24 13.01 1.41
CA TYR A 147 4.65 12.91 0.10
C TYR A 147 3.34 13.69 0.04
N THR A 148 3.01 14.17 -1.15
CA THR A 148 1.71 14.80 -1.42
C THR A 148 1.15 14.20 -2.70
N ILE A 149 -0.09 13.73 -2.65
CA ILE A 149 -0.83 13.21 -3.80
C ILE A 149 -2.13 14.00 -3.97
N ASP A 150 -2.66 14.01 -5.18
CA ASP A 150 -3.95 14.62 -5.51
C ASP A 150 -5.04 13.54 -5.52
N LEU A 151 -6.07 13.71 -4.69
CA LEU A 151 -7.19 12.77 -4.57
C LEU A 151 -8.42 13.18 -5.39
N THR A 152 -8.29 14.20 -6.24
CA THR A 152 -9.38 14.69 -7.11
C THR A 152 -9.43 13.98 -8.47
N HIS A 153 -8.51 13.06 -8.74
CA HIS A 153 -8.43 12.31 -10.01
C HIS A 153 -8.51 10.80 -9.79
N LYS A 154 -9.30 10.11 -10.60
CA LYS A 154 -9.42 8.66 -10.57
C LYS A 154 -8.30 8.01 -11.38
N GLY A 155 -7.26 7.56 -10.69
CA GLY A 155 -6.09 6.94 -11.34
C GLY A 155 -5.48 7.87 -12.39
N GLU A 156 -5.09 7.32 -13.52
CA GLU A 156 -4.53 8.07 -14.65
C GLU A 156 -5.57 8.55 -15.67
N SER A 157 -6.86 8.41 -15.34
CA SER A 157 -7.94 8.84 -16.23
C SER A 157 -8.18 10.35 -16.19
N SER A 158 -8.99 10.84 -17.12
CA SER A 158 -9.50 12.21 -17.09
C SER A 158 -10.68 12.42 -16.12
N GLU A 159 -11.12 11.37 -15.42
CA GLU A 159 -12.25 11.48 -14.49
C GLU A 159 -11.82 12.14 -13.18
N THR A 160 -12.63 13.11 -12.76
CA THR A 160 -12.40 13.86 -11.52
C THR A 160 -13.48 13.57 -10.48
N ILE A 161 -13.10 13.63 -9.21
CA ILE A 161 -13.98 13.54 -8.05
C ILE A 161 -13.73 14.72 -7.11
N LYS A 162 -14.68 14.97 -6.21
CA LYS A 162 -14.56 15.99 -5.17
C LYS A 162 -14.78 15.33 -3.80
N PRO A 163 -13.70 14.83 -3.15
CA PRO A 163 -13.85 14.21 -1.85
C PRO A 163 -14.23 15.22 -0.77
N TYR A 164 -15.12 14.80 0.13
CA TYR A 164 -15.36 15.48 1.39
C TYR A 164 -14.21 15.23 2.37
N GLY A 165 -13.67 14.01 2.37
CA GLY A 165 -12.52 13.64 3.19
C GLY A 165 -11.74 12.46 2.63
N ALA A 166 -10.62 12.12 3.28
CA ALA A 166 -9.85 10.93 2.98
C ALA A 166 -9.13 10.37 4.21
N TYR A 167 -8.87 9.07 4.22
CA TYR A 167 -8.18 8.37 5.32
C TYR A 167 -7.40 7.14 4.85
N VAL A 168 -6.46 6.66 5.68
CA VAL A 168 -5.76 5.39 5.46
C VAL A 168 -6.65 4.25 5.96
N ALA A 169 -7.24 3.51 5.03
CA ALA A 169 -8.17 2.42 5.33
C ALA A 169 -7.45 1.22 5.95
N TRP A 170 -6.28 0.90 5.44
CA TRP A 170 -5.38 -0.09 6.01
C TRP A 170 -3.92 0.15 5.63
N GLN A 171 -3.03 -0.43 6.42
CA GLN A 171 -1.60 -0.52 6.20
C GLN A 171 -1.08 -1.86 6.75
N THR A 172 -0.04 -2.40 6.11
CA THR A 172 0.57 -3.70 6.49
C THR A 172 1.49 -3.63 7.70
N SER A 173 1.91 -2.42 8.06
CA SER A 173 2.68 -2.10 9.25
C SER A 173 1.98 -0.92 9.90
N GLU A 174 1.81 -1.00 11.22
CA GLU A 174 1.34 0.15 11.99
C GLU A 174 2.28 1.33 11.72
N ASP A 175 1.68 2.50 11.56
CA ASP A 175 2.40 3.75 11.32
C ASP A 175 3.35 3.69 10.09
N LEU A 176 2.97 2.95 9.03
CA LEU A 176 3.67 3.02 7.75
C LEU A 176 3.50 4.41 7.12
N LEU A 177 2.24 4.86 7.02
CA LEU A 177 1.89 6.22 6.61
C LEU A 177 1.65 7.06 7.86
N ASN A 178 2.65 7.82 8.25
CA ASN A 178 2.58 8.68 9.43
C ASN A 178 1.99 10.04 9.09
N TYR A 179 1.39 10.67 10.10
CA TYR A 179 1.01 12.09 10.05
C TYR A 179 0.19 12.46 8.81
N SER A 180 -0.67 11.55 8.38
CA SER A 180 -1.47 11.72 7.18
C SER A 180 -2.56 12.78 7.37
N SER A 181 -2.87 13.54 6.32
CA SER A 181 -3.96 14.52 6.36
C SER A 181 -4.44 14.90 4.97
N TYR A 182 -5.71 15.29 4.90
CA TYR A 182 -6.42 15.73 3.72
C TYR A 182 -6.77 17.23 3.82
N ASP A 183 -6.50 17.98 2.76
CA ASP A 183 -6.92 19.38 2.57
C ASP A 183 -8.08 19.40 1.56
N ASP A 184 -9.28 19.75 2.03
CA ASP A 184 -10.51 19.78 1.23
C ASP A 184 -10.56 20.93 0.22
N ALA A 185 -9.85 22.02 0.49
CA ALA A 185 -9.80 23.18 -0.40
C ALA A 185 -8.96 22.88 -1.65
N THR A 186 -7.90 22.09 -1.50
CA THR A 186 -7.00 21.72 -2.60
C THR A 186 -7.21 20.30 -3.12
N GLY A 187 -7.90 19.44 -2.36
CA GLY A 187 -8.05 18.02 -2.66
C GLY A 187 -6.77 17.21 -2.48
N LYS A 188 -5.76 17.78 -1.80
CA LYS A 188 -4.45 17.16 -1.62
C LYS A 188 -4.42 16.32 -0.35
N PHE A 189 -3.77 15.16 -0.45
CA PHE A 189 -3.49 14.30 0.68
C PHE A 189 -1.99 14.21 0.91
N THR A 190 -1.58 14.40 2.16
CA THR A 190 -0.19 14.38 2.58
C THR A 190 0.03 13.24 3.56
N PHE A 191 1.20 12.62 3.53
CA PHE A 191 1.64 11.62 4.50
C PHE A 191 3.16 11.59 4.58
N PHE A 192 3.69 11.07 5.69
CA PHE A 192 5.11 11.00 5.96
C PHE A 192 5.57 9.54 6.05
N ILE A 193 6.69 9.24 5.40
CA ILE A 193 7.39 7.97 5.54
C ILE A 193 8.62 8.20 6.42
N GLY A 194 8.66 7.50 7.55
CA GLY A 194 9.81 7.50 8.45
C GLY A 194 10.97 6.65 7.92
N ASN A 195 11.82 6.20 8.83
CA ASN A 195 12.86 5.23 8.55
C ASN A 195 12.65 3.96 9.37
N GLU A 196 13.21 2.86 8.89
CA GLU A 196 13.34 1.60 9.61
C GLU A 196 14.78 1.43 10.06
N GLU A 197 15.00 1.17 11.34
CA GLU A 197 16.32 0.91 11.90
C GLU A 197 16.82 -0.49 11.49
N ILE A 198 18.05 -0.55 10.98
CA ILE A 198 18.78 -1.78 10.79
C ILE A 198 19.68 -1.96 12.02
N LYS A 199 19.50 -3.08 12.71
CA LYS A 199 20.20 -3.36 13.97
C LYS A 199 21.14 -4.55 13.87
N ASP A 200 22.22 -4.52 14.65
CA ASP A 200 23.12 -5.66 14.84
C ASP A 200 22.54 -6.70 15.83
N ASP A 201 23.25 -7.81 16.03
CA ASP A 201 22.86 -8.87 16.98
C ASP A 201 22.77 -8.40 18.44
N ASN A 202 23.28 -7.21 18.75
CA ASN A 202 23.24 -6.59 20.07
C ASN A 202 22.19 -5.48 20.18
N ASP A 203 21.25 -5.39 19.21
CA ASP A 203 20.19 -4.38 19.14
C ASP A 203 20.71 -2.93 18.98
N ASN A 204 21.95 -2.75 18.52
CA ASN A 204 22.48 -1.43 18.17
C ASN A 204 22.07 -1.07 16.75
N VAL A 205 21.55 0.15 16.57
CA VAL A 205 21.27 0.70 15.23
C VAL A 205 22.59 0.93 14.50
N ILE A 206 22.78 0.25 13.38
CA ILE A 206 23.97 0.34 12.52
C ILE A 206 23.72 1.06 11.20
N ASP A 207 22.46 1.10 10.75
CA ASP A 207 22.02 1.83 9.57
C ASP A 207 20.51 2.07 9.65
N THR A 208 19.94 2.83 8.71
CA THR A 208 18.50 2.98 8.54
C THR A 208 18.11 2.82 7.07
N ARG A 209 16.90 2.33 6.81
CA ARG A 209 16.37 2.17 5.45
C ARG A 209 14.95 2.71 5.34
N VAL A 210 14.41 2.71 4.13
CA VAL A 210 12.98 2.92 3.91
C VAL A 210 12.24 1.71 4.47
N PRO A 211 11.17 1.88 5.26
CA PRO A 211 10.34 0.76 5.67
C PRO A 211 9.70 0.13 4.44
N ASP A 212 9.51 -1.18 4.45
CA ASP A 212 8.72 -1.86 3.43
C ASP A 212 7.27 -2.01 3.88
N GLY A 213 6.33 -1.77 2.98
CA GLY A 213 4.92 -1.92 3.33
C GLY A 213 3.96 -1.56 2.20
N ASN A 214 2.69 -1.84 2.44
CA ASN A 214 1.59 -1.41 1.59
C ASN A 214 0.53 -0.71 2.44
N ALA A 215 -0.14 0.27 1.86
CA ALA A 215 -1.31 0.91 2.44
C ALA A 215 -2.37 1.20 1.38
N LEU A 216 -3.62 1.40 1.82
CA LEU A 216 -4.71 1.87 0.99
C LEU A 216 -5.30 3.15 1.55
N ILE A 217 -5.37 4.17 0.71
CA ILE A 217 -6.04 5.44 1.00
C ILE A 217 -7.42 5.40 0.37
N ILE A 218 -8.44 5.84 1.10
CA ILE A 218 -9.83 6.00 0.62
C ILE A 218 -10.21 7.48 0.65
N ALA A 219 -10.82 7.95 -0.43
CA ALA A 219 -11.54 9.21 -0.48
C ALA A 219 -13.04 8.95 -0.38
N TYR A 220 -13.78 9.80 0.34
CA TYR A 220 -15.21 9.63 0.58
C TYR A 220 -16.00 10.94 0.42
N ASP A 221 -17.30 10.83 0.15
CA ASP A 221 -18.25 11.95 0.04
C ASP A 221 -18.83 12.38 1.40
N ASP A 222 -19.74 13.35 1.41
CA ASP A 222 -20.37 13.86 2.64
C ASP A 222 -21.32 12.87 3.31
N ASP A 223 -21.75 11.82 2.59
CA ASP A 223 -22.54 10.70 3.08
C ASP A 223 -21.68 9.52 3.55
N ALA A 224 -20.35 9.68 3.56
CA ALA A 224 -19.35 8.67 3.88
C ALA A 224 -19.28 7.47 2.91
N ASN A 225 -19.78 7.63 1.68
CA ASN A 225 -19.55 6.64 0.62
C ASN A 225 -18.16 6.81 0.03
N THR A 226 -17.49 5.70 -0.24
CA THR A 226 -16.18 5.71 -0.90
C THR A 226 -16.33 6.16 -2.35
N LEU A 227 -15.51 7.13 -2.77
CA LEU A 227 -15.47 7.66 -4.13
C LEU A 227 -14.37 7.04 -4.99
N TRP A 228 -13.23 6.71 -4.36
CA TRP A 228 -12.09 6.06 -4.98
C TRP A 228 -11.09 5.61 -3.91
N SER A 229 -10.13 4.79 -4.32
CA SER A 229 -9.04 4.34 -3.44
C SER A 229 -7.71 4.22 -4.19
N TRP A 230 -6.62 4.41 -3.47
CA TRP A 230 -5.26 4.41 -3.99
C TRP A 230 -4.37 3.49 -3.17
N HIS A 231 -3.59 2.67 -3.87
CA HIS A 231 -2.56 1.83 -3.27
C HIS A 231 -1.28 2.63 -3.08
N VAL A 232 -0.71 2.61 -1.88
CA VAL A 232 0.63 3.14 -1.61
C VAL A 232 1.55 1.95 -1.37
N TRP A 233 2.55 1.81 -2.22
CA TRP A 233 3.55 0.76 -2.14
C TRP A 233 4.89 1.36 -1.70
N VAL A 234 5.25 1.12 -0.45
CA VAL A 234 6.51 1.58 0.13
C VAL A 234 7.55 0.48 -0.01
N THR A 235 8.64 0.77 -0.73
CA THR A 235 9.76 -0.15 -0.91
C THR A 235 11.06 0.62 -1.06
N GLY A 236 12.09 0.19 -0.35
CA GLY A 236 13.42 0.82 -0.42
C GLY A 236 14.17 0.60 -1.74
N SER A 237 13.56 -0.08 -2.73
CA SER A 237 14.19 -0.36 -4.02
C SER A 237 13.60 0.49 -5.14
N ASP A 238 14.47 0.92 -6.06
CA ASP A 238 14.06 1.60 -7.28
C ASP A 238 13.55 0.58 -8.33
N VAL A 239 12.24 0.60 -8.57
CA VAL A 239 11.55 -0.27 -9.53
C VAL A 239 11.90 0.06 -10.99
N GLU A 240 12.29 1.31 -11.28
CA GLU A 240 12.71 1.72 -12.62
C GLU A 240 14.14 1.26 -12.89
N ALA A 241 15.04 1.44 -11.93
CA ALA A 241 16.45 1.07 -12.08
C ALA A 241 16.66 -0.45 -12.14
N SER A 242 15.80 -1.23 -11.48
CA SER A 242 15.87 -2.69 -11.45
C SER A 242 15.10 -3.38 -12.59
N ALA A 243 14.41 -2.62 -13.42
CA ALA A 243 13.56 -3.14 -14.49
C ALA A 243 14.30 -4.10 -15.44
N ILE A 244 13.62 -5.19 -15.82
CA ILE A 244 14.17 -6.26 -16.63
C ILE A 244 13.67 -6.12 -18.08
N LYS A 245 14.61 -5.91 -19.01
CA LYS A 245 14.31 -5.78 -20.45
C LYS A 245 14.27 -7.13 -21.13
N THR A 246 13.19 -7.42 -21.84
CA THR A 246 12.94 -8.66 -22.58
C THR A 246 12.57 -8.36 -24.04
N SER A 247 12.37 -9.39 -24.85
CA SER A 247 11.92 -9.30 -26.24
C SER A 247 10.50 -8.78 -26.41
N VAL A 248 9.68 -8.83 -25.35
CA VAL A 248 8.25 -8.47 -25.36
C VAL A 248 7.92 -7.32 -24.41
N GLY A 249 8.93 -6.58 -23.96
CA GLY A 249 8.76 -5.39 -23.12
C GLY A 249 9.70 -5.36 -21.93
N THR A 250 9.56 -4.30 -21.13
CA THR A 250 10.35 -4.09 -19.91
C THR A 250 9.47 -4.38 -18.69
N PHE A 251 9.83 -5.36 -17.86
CA PHE A 251 9.06 -5.75 -16.68
C PHE A 251 9.68 -5.21 -15.39
N MET A 252 8.85 -5.04 -14.36
CA MET A 252 9.37 -4.89 -13.00
C MET A 252 10.13 -6.16 -12.59
N ASP A 253 11.15 -6.01 -11.75
CA ASP A 253 11.90 -7.16 -11.21
C ASP A 253 11.16 -7.90 -10.08
N ARG A 254 10.02 -7.37 -9.62
CA ARG A 254 9.19 -7.93 -8.54
C ARG A 254 7.69 -7.80 -8.79
N ASN A 255 6.90 -8.52 -8.01
CA ASN A 255 5.44 -8.40 -8.04
C ASN A 255 4.98 -7.04 -7.51
N LEU A 256 3.84 -6.57 -7.98
CA LEU A 256 3.23 -5.35 -7.47
C LEU A 256 2.96 -5.46 -5.96
N GLY A 257 3.46 -4.48 -5.21
CA GLY A 257 3.36 -4.46 -3.73
C GLY A 257 4.34 -5.40 -3.01
N ALA A 258 5.27 -6.05 -3.72
CA ALA A 258 6.32 -6.86 -3.10
C ALA A 258 7.37 -5.97 -2.43
N TYR A 259 7.92 -6.42 -1.32
CA TYR A 259 8.89 -5.62 -0.57
C TYR A 259 10.27 -5.66 -1.24
N HIS A 260 10.65 -6.81 -1.78
CA HIS A 260 11.83 -6.95 -2.63
C HIS A 260 11.75 -8.12 -3.62
N ASN A 261 12.69 -8.18 -4.56
CA ASN A 261 12.90 -9.33 -5.42
C ASN A 261 13.83 -10.34 -4.73
N SER A 262 13.32 -11.52 -4.37
CA SER A 262 14.13 -12.57 -3.74
C SER A 262 15.16 -13.19 -4.69
N ASN A 263 14.94 -13.09 -6.00
CA ASN A 263 15.83 -13.59 -7.06
C ASN A 263 16.36 -15.00 -6.78
N GLY A 264 15.47 -15.93 -6.38
CA GLY A 264 15.84 -17.30 -6.05
C GLY A 264 16.47 -17.50 -4.67
N SER A 265 16.32 -16.57 -3.72
CA SER A 265 16.74 -16.80 -2.33
C SER A 265 15.93 -17.93 -1.69
N MET A 266 16.62 -18.76 -0.90
CA MET A 266 16.01 -19.85 -0.12
C MET A 266 15.71 -19.44 1.33
N LYS A 267 15.96 -18.16 1.69
CA LYS A 267 15.66 -17.66 3.03
C LYS A 267 14.16 -17.36 3.13
N ALA A 268 13.54 -17.83 4.22
CA ALA A 268 12.12 -17.66 4.47
C ALA A 268 11.67 -16.18 4.40
N ASP A 269 12.45 -15.26 4.95
CA ASP A 269 12.16 -13.81 4.90
C ASP A 269 12.16 -13.28 3.47
N ASP A 270 13.17 -13.66 2.67
CA ASP A 270 13.29 -13.20 1.29
C ASP A 270 12.13 -13.71 0.43
N ILE A 271 11.78 -15.00 0.58
CA ILE A 271 10.63 -15.60 -0.10
C ILE A 271 9.35 -14.87 0.28
N TYR A 272 9.09 -14.71 1.58
CA TYR A 272 7.88 -14.05 2.08
C TYR A 272 7.71 -12.63 1.53
N ARG A 273 8.80 -11.86 1.56
CA ARG A 273 8.83 -10.47 1.12
C ARG A 273 8.74 -10.31 -0.41
N SER A 274 8.89 -11.39 -1.18
CA SER A 274 8.76 -11.39 -2.64
C SER A 274 7.33 -11.54 -3.16
N TYR A 275 6.37 -11.97 -2.33
CA TYR A 275 5.04 -12.35 -2.81
C TYR A 275 4.24 -11.20 -3.41
N GLY A 276 4.25 -10.01 -2.81
CA GLY A 276 3.42 -8.89 -3.25
C GLY A 276 1.95 -9.01 -2.85
N MET A 277 1.09 -8.24 -3.52
CA MET A 277 -0.35 -8.14 -3.23
C MET A 277 -1.18 -8.91 -4.27
N TYR A 278 -2.43 -9.25 -3.95
CA TYR A 278 -3.30 -10.08 -4.79
C TYR A 278 -4.44 -9.23 -5.33
N TYR A 279 -4.79 -9.38 -6.60
CA TYR A 279 -5.81 -8.56 -7.27
C TYR A 279 -6.83 -9.45 -7.96
N GLN A 280 -8.12 -9.17 -7.77
CA GLN A 280 -9.16 -9.76 -8.62
C GLN A 280 -9.07 -9.15 -10.01
N TRP A 281 -9.35 -9.95 -11.05
CA TRP A 281 -9.13 -9.48 -12.41
C TRP A 281 -9.98 -8.25 -12.71
N GLY A 282 -9.36 -7.19 -13.20
CA GLY A 282 -10.03 -5.93 -13.51
C GLY A 282 -10.21 -4.96 -12.33
N ARG A 283 -9.69 -5.26 -11.14
CA ARG A 283 -9.75 -4.38 -9.96
C ARG A 283 -8.40 -3.73 -9.65
N LYS A 284 -8.42 -2.47 -9.23
CA LYS A 284 -7.21 -1.79 -8.75
C LYS A 284 -6.92 -2.06 -7.26
N GLU A 285 -7.89 -2.56 -6.52
CA GLU A 285 -7.79 -2.75 -5.07
C GLU A 285 -6.94 -3.98 -4.74
N PRO A 286 -5.88 -3.84 -3.91
CA PRO A 286 -5.08 -4.96 -3.47
C PRO A 286 -5.71 -5.70 -2.29
N PHE A 287 -5.55 -7.02 -2.28
CA PHE A 287 -5.76 -7.90 -1.14
C PHE A 287 -4.44 -8.35 -0.55
N VAL A 288 -4.40 -8.41 0.78
CA VAL A 288 -3.18 -8.69 1.53
C VAL A 288 -2.62 -10.09 1.24
N ARG A 289 -1.33 -10.27 1.49
CA ARG A 289 -0.61 -11.54 1.42
C ARG A 289 -0.84 -12.42 2.67
N PRO A 290 -0.42 -13.70 2.67
CA PRO A 290 -0.46 -14.54 3.88
C PRO A 290 0.37 -13.97 5.03
N VAL A 291 0.19 -14.52 6.23
CA VAL A 291 1.02 -14.22 7.40
C VAL A 291 2.47 -14.73 7.26
N ASP A 292 2.70 -15.78 6.46
CA ASP A 292 4.04 -16.33 6.22
C ASP A 292 4.20 -16.91 4.81
N TYR A 293 5.43 -17.30 4.46
CA TYR A 293 5.74 -17.85 3.14
C TYR A 293 5.11 -19.21 2.83
N LYS A 294 4.69 -19.97 3.86
CA LYS A 294 4.11 -21.32 3.70
C LYS A 294 2.58 -21.34 3.82
N PHE A 295 1.96 -20.18 4.02
CA PHE A 295 0.51 -20.04 4.18
C PHE A 295 0.03 -20.78 5.44
N SER A 296 0.84 -20.81 6.50
CA SER A 296 0.53 -21.60 7.69
C SER A 296 -0.80 -21.16 8.33
N GLY A 297 -1.74 -22.10 8.39
CA GLY A 297 -3.06 -21.87 8.99
C GLY A 297 -3.99 -20.98 8.16
N ASP A 298 -3.69 -20.78 6.86
CA ASP A 298 -4.53 -20.05 5.91
C ASP A 298 -4.89 -18.60 6.34
N ASN A 299 -4.03 -18.00 7.17
CA ASN A 299 -4.26 -16.68 7.75
C ASN A 299 -3.70 -15.56 6.88
N ASP A 300 -4.51 -14.52 6.74
CA ASP A 300 -4.12 -13.23 6.17
C ASP A 300 -3.08 -12.55 7.07
N GLN A 301 -2.13 -11.81 6.48
CA GLN A 301 -1.34 -10.87 7.26
C GLN A 301 -2.27 -9.84 7.93
N GLU A 302 -1.95 -9.51 9.18
CA GLU A 302 -2.71 -8.50 9.91
C GLU A 302 -2.55 -7.12 9.28
N LEU A 303 -3.67 -6.41 9.17
CA LEU A 303 -3.75 -5.04 8.67
C LEU A 303 -4.20 -4.14 9.81
N SER A 304 -3.67 -2.93 9.89
CA SER A 304 -4.16 -1.89 10.80
C SER A 304 -4.70 -0.70 10.03
N ASN A 305 -5.74 -0.05 10.53
CA ASN A 305 -6.22 1.21 9.97
C ASN A 305 -5.45 2.41 10.54
N TYR A 306 -5.83 3.62 10.13
CA TYR A 306 -5.28 4.88 10.64
C TYR A 306 -5.50 5.12 12.15
N LEU A 307 -6.22 4.27 12.88
CA LEU A 307 -6.41 4.35 14.34
C LEU A 307 -5.57 3.30 15.09
N GLY A 308 -4.73 2.54 14.38
CA GLY A 308 -4.00 1.39 14.94
C GLY A 308 -4.91 0.17 15.23
N SER A 309 -6.17 0.19 14.79
CA SER A 309 -7.08 -0.93 15.00
C SER A 309 -6.91 -1.98 13.91
N THR A 310 -6.87 -3.25 14.29
CA THR A 310 -6.83 -4.36 13.34
C THR A 310 -8.07 -4.36 12.43
N VAL A 311 -7.85 -4.43 11.13
CA VAL A 311 -8.90 -4.54 10.10
C VAL A 311 -8.73 -5.82 9.30
N LYS A 312 -9.83 -6.31 8.73
CA LYS A 312 -9.86 -7.56 7.96
C LYS A 312 -10.53 -7.34 6.62
N ILE A 313 -10.16 -8.16 5.65
CA ILE A 313 -10.89 -8.27 4.39
C ILE A 313 -12.26 -8.88 4.67
N HIS A 314 -13.29 -8.35 4.03
CA HIS A 314 -14.64 -8.86 4.10
C HIS A 314 -14.89 -9.77 2.91
N TYR A 315 -15.53 -10.92 3.13
CA TYR A 315 -15.91 -11.85 2.06
C TYR A 315 -17.41 -11.72 1.84
N VAL A 316 -17.82 -11.44 0.61
CA VAL A 316 -19.22 -11.21 0.23
C VAL A 316 -19.55 -12.01 -1.02
N ASN A 317 -20.73 -12.60 -1.11
CA ASN A 317 -21.11 -13.30 -2.33
C ASN A 317 -21.71 -12.31 -3.32
N ASN A 318 -21.28 -12.39 -4.58
CA ASN A 318 -21.78 -11.56 -5.67
C ASN A 318 -23.31 -11.68 -5.90
N GLU A 319 -23.95 -12.72 -5.36
CA GLU A 319 -25.38 -13.01 -5.46
C GLU A 319 -26.20 -12.59 -4.23
N ASP A 320 -25.56 -12.12 -3.15
CA ASP A 320 -26.26 -11.75 -1.91
C ASP A 320 -27.28 -10.61 -2.16
N ASN A 321 -26.96 -9.70 -3.09
CA ASN A 321 -27.81 -8.60 -3.58
C ASN A 321 -27.35 -8.19 -4.99
N GLU A 322 -28.25 -7.62 -5.80
CA GLU A 322 -27.98 -7.14 -7.16
C GLU A 322 -26.87 -6.08 -7.25
N GLU A 323 -26.60 -5.38 -6.14
CA GLU A 323 -25.55 -4.36 -6.07
C GLU A 323 -24.15 -4.96 -5.86
N VAL A 324 -24.01 -6.10 -5.18
CA VAL A 324 -22.70 -6.61 -4.72
C VAL A 324 -21.79 -6.99 -5.89
N GLY A 325 -22.34 -7.68 -6.88
CA GLY A 325 -21.61 -8.10 -8.08
C GLY A 325 -21.44 -7.01 -9.12
N THR A 326 -21.10 -5.78 -8.73
CA THR A 326 -20.96 -4.62 -9.64
C THR A 326 -19.63 -3.90 -9.45
N GLU A 327 -19.18 -3.19 -10.50
CA GLU A 327 -18.01 -2.32 -10.45
C GLU A 327 -18.17 -1.20 -9.40
N THR A 328 -19.37 -0.63 -9.31
CA THR A 328 -19.72 0.40 -8.33
C THR A 328 -19.50 -0.12 -6.92
N TYR A 329 -20.05 -1.29 -6.58
CA TYR A 329 -19.87 -1.87 -5.26
C TYR A 329 -18.41 -2.17 -4.95
N ALA A 330 -17.67 -2.75 -5.90
CA ALA A 330 -16.25 -3.06 -5.72
C ALA A 330 -15.39 -1.81 -5.50
N MET A 331 -15.74 -0.69 -6.14
CA MET A 331 -15.11 0.62 -5.95
C MET A 331 -15.47 1.21 -4.58
N GLU A 332 -16.75 1.14 -4.19
CA GLU A 332 -17.26 1.69 -2.93
C GLU A 332 -16.80 0.87 -1.70
N ASN A 333 -16.53 -0.42 -1.91
CA ASN A 333 -16.17 -1.39 -0.88
C ASN A 333 -14.81 -2.03 -1.20
N PRO A 334 -13.70 -1.27 -1.15
CA PRO A 334 -12.40 -1.76 -1.57
C PRO A 334 -11.84 -2.88 -0.68
N MET A 335 -12.40 -3.06 0.52
CA MET A 335 -12.08 -4.15 1.45
C MET A 335 -12.92 -5.41 1.26
N SER A 336 -13.91 -5.37 0.37
CA SER A 336 -14.75 -6.52 0.06
C SER A 336 -14.12 -7.36 -1.04
N TYR A 337 -13.74 -8.58 -0.69
CA TYR A 337 -13.47 -9.65 -1.62
C TYR A 337 -14.79 -10.25 -2.09
N VAL A 338 -15.12 -10.01 -3.36
CA VAL A 338 -16.37 -10.45 -3.94
C VAL A 338 -16.20 -11.87 -4.50
N LEU A 339 -16.82 -12.84 -3.84
CA LEU A 339 -16.76 -14.25 -4.21
C LEU A 339 -17.57 -14.50 -5.48
N GLY A 340 -17.06 -15.39 -6.33
CA GLY A 340 -17.76 -15.82 -7.53
C GLY A 340 -18.74 -16.94 -7.19
N SER A 341 -19.95 -16.87 -7.73
CA SER A 341 -20.94 -17.94 -7.61
C SER A 341 -21.08 -18.76 -8.89
N LYS A 342 -21.58 -19.99 -8.73
CA LYS A 342 -21.81 -20.90 -9.87
C LYS A 342 -22.82 -20.33 -10.86
N ASP A 343 -23.80 -19.57 -10.37
CA ASP A 343 -24.89 -19.02 -11.17
C ASP A 343 -24.40 -17.96 -12.17
N ASN A 344 -23.23 -17.37 -11.90
CA ASN A 344 -22.53 -16.47 -12.81
C ASN A 344 -21.13 -16.96 -13.22
N ALA A 345 -20.96 -18.28 -13.34
CA ALA A 345 -19.72 -18.90 -13.81
C ALA A 345 -18.43 -18.44 -13.06
N TYR A 346 -18.58 -18.03 -11.80
CA TYR A 346 -17.52 -17.61 -10.88
C TYR A 346 -16.78 -16.31 -11.25
N ASP A 347 -17.43 -15.39 -11.96
CA ASP A 347 -16.99 -13.99 -12.04
C ASP A 347 -17.41 -13.22 -10.78
N TRP A 348 -16.63 -12.21 -10.37
CA TRP A 348 -17.01 -11.33 -9.27
C TRP A 348 -18.05 -10.29 -9.73
N ILE A 349 -18.10 -9.94 -11.01
CA ILE A 349 -19.18 -9.13 -11.60
C ILE A 349 -20.34 -10.05 -12.00
N TYR A 350 -21.48 -9.95 -11.31
CA TYR A 350 -22.57 -10.92 -11.40
C TYR A 350 -23.36 -10.90 -12.71
N SER A 351 -23.66 -9.74 -13.30
CA SER A 351 -24.67 -9.66 -14.38
C SER A 351 -24.12 -9.23 -15.73
N SER A 352 -23.14 -8.32 -15.76
CA SER A 352 -22.65 -7.75 -17.00
C SER A 352 -21.48 -8.54 -17.60
N HIS A 353 -20.56 -9.04 -16.76
CA HIS A 353 -19.16 -9.30 -17.12
C HIS A 353 -18.53 -8.08 -17.84
N ASN A 354 -17.35 -7.62 -17.42
CA ASN A 354 -16.73 -6.48 -18.10
C ASN A 354 -15.30 -6.80 -18.52
N ASP A 355 -15.09 -6.91 -19.84
CA ASP A 355 -13.80 -7.20 -20.47
C ASP A 355 -12.92 -5.94 -20.61
N ASN A 356 -13.47 -4.75 -20.35
CA ASN A 356 -12.76 -3.48 -20.51
C ASN A 356 -12.10 -2.98 -19.21
N LEU A 357 -12.16 -3.77 -18.14
CA LEU A 357 -11.60 -3.38 -16.85
C LEU A 357 -10.09 -3.25 -16.91
N TRP A 358 -9.41 -4.24 -17.48
CA TRP A 358 -7.99 -4.16 -17.88
C TRP A 358 -7.90 -4.38 -19.38
N THR A 359 -7.15 -3.53 -20.05
CA THR A 359 -7.08 -3.50 -21.51
C THR A 359 -5.69 -3.86 -22.01
N SER A 360 -5.63 -4.60 -23.12
CA SER A 360 -4.37 -4.89 -23.81
C SER A 360 -3.82 -3.63 -24.51
N GLY A 361 -2.51 -3.44 -24.45
CA GLY A 361 -1.78 -2.37 -25.12
C GLY A 361 -1.96 -0.95 -24.55
N ALA A 362 -2.81 -0.77 -23.54
CA ALA A 362 -3.02 0.52 -22.89
C ALA A 362 -3.47 0.33 -21.43
N LYS A 363 -2.98 1.21 -20.56
CA LYS A 363 -3.39 1.27 -19.15
C LYS A 363 -4.84 1.76 -19.01
N SER A 364 -5.67 1.00 -18.31
CA SER A 364 -7.06 1.37 -18.01
C SER A 364 -7.20 2.13 -16.68
N VAL A 365 -8.38 2.70 -16.43
CA VAL A 365 -8.69 3.36 -15.14
C VAL A 365 -8.65 2.41 -13.93
N ASN A 366 -8.81 1.09 -14.15
CA ASN A 366 -8.76 0.08 -13.08
C ASN A 366 -7.43 -0.67 -13.03
N ASP A 367 -6.45 -0.29 -13.86
CA ASP A 367 -5.12 -0.89 -13.84
C ASP A 367 -4.42 -0.58 -12.50
N PRO A 368 -4.02 -1.59 -11.70
CA PRO A 368 -3.42 -1.39 -10.39
C PRO A 368 -1.94 -0.97 -10.44
N CYS A 369 -1.27 -1.11 -11.58
CA CYS A 369 0.15 -0.82 -11.66
C CYS A 369 0.42 0.68 -11.44
N PRO A 370 1.61 1.06 -10.95
CA PRO A 370 1.99 2.46 -10.83
C PRO A 370 2.07 3.16 -12.18
N ARG A 371 2.03 4.49 -12.17
CA ARG A 371 2.25 5.33 -13.36
C ARG A 371 3.50 4.90 -14.14
N GLY A 372 3.39 4.80 -15.46
CA GLY A 372 4.45 4.31 -16.35
C GLY A 372 4.55 2.79 -16.45
N TRP A 373 3.68 2.08 -15.73
CA TRP A 373 3.57 0.62 -15.73
C TRP A 373 2.11 0.22 -15.90
N ARG A 374 1.88 -0.97 -16.47
CA ARG A 374 0.54 -1.51 -16.70
C ARG A 374 0.52 -3.03 -16.49
N VAL A 375 -0.68 -3.56 -16.37
CA VAL A 375 -0.91 -5.01 -16.42
C VAL A 375 -0.42 -5.52 -17.78
N PRO A 376 0.33 -6.64 -17.84
CA PRO A 376 0.85 -7.16 -19.09
C PRO A 376 -0.22 -7.66 -20.05
N ASP A 377 0.06 -7.67 -21.35
CA ASP A 377 -0.87 -8.16 -22.38
C ASP A 377 -1.14 -9.67 -22.26
N GLY A 378 -2.28 -10.10 -22.82
CA GLY A 378 -2.85 -11.44 -22.61
C GLY A 378 -1.99 -12.63 -23.04
N ASP A 379 -1.09 -12.40 -23.99
CA ASP A 379 -0.23 -13.39 -24.65
C ASP A 379 1.26 -13.14 -24.37
N VAL A 380 1.60 -12.12 -23.59
CA VAL A 380 3.00 -11.69 -23.39
C VAL A 380 3.89 -12.81 -22.83
N PHE A 381 3.32 -13.68 -21.99
CA PHE A 381 4.06 -14.79 -21.38
C PHE A 381 4.33 -15.94 -22.35
N GLU A 382 3.74 -15.96 -23.55
CA GLU A 382 4.04 -16.96 -24.58
C GLU A 382 5.49 -16.85 -25.10
N ALA A 383 6.16 -15.71 -24.87
CA ALA A 383 7.58 -15.51 -25.18
C ALA A 383 8.53 -16.16 -24.17
N PHE A 384 8.02 -16.64 -23.04
CA PHE A 384 8.81 -17.21 -21.96
C PHE A 384 8.61 -18.72 -21.84
N ASP A 385 9.50 -19.35 -21.08
CA ASP A 385 9.36 -20.70 -20.54
C ASP A 385 10.09 -20.77 -19.19
N ILE A 386 9.93 -21.84 -18.44
CA ILE A 386 10.74 -22.09 -17.24
C ILE A 386 12.21 -22.28 -17.65
N ASP A 387 13.14 -21.76 -16.86
CA ASP A 387 14.55 -22.00 -17.06
C ASP A 387 14.84 -23.51 -17.08
N GLU A 388 15.34 -24.03 -18.21
CA GLU A 388 15.63 -25.46 -18.37
C GLU A 388 16.53 -26.00 -17.27
N ALA A 389 17.43 -25.16 -16.75
CA ALA A 389 18.30 -25.53 -15.64
C ALA A 389 17.51 -25.78 -14.36
N GLU A 390 16.37 -25.14 -14.14
CA GLU A 390 15.53 -25.28 -12.96
C GLU A 390 14.43 -26.36 -13.13
N ASP A 391 14.14 -26.73 -14.37
CA ASP A 391 13.15 -27.76 -14.74
C ASP A 391 13.68 -29.20 -14.62
N LEU A 392 14.92 -29.40 -14.12
CA LEU A 392 15.53 -30.73 -14.00
C LEU A 392 15.10 -31.50 -12.74
N ASP A 393 14.88 -32.81 -12.90
CA ASP A 393 14.49 -33.76 -11.85
C ASP A 393 15.38 -33.73 -10.59
N ALA A 394 16.69 -33.50 -10.76
CA ALA A 394 17.70 -33.69 -9.73
C ALA A 394 17.93 -32.47 -8.81
N LEU A 395 17.20 -31.36 -8.98
CA LEU A 395 17.51 -30.10 -8.31
C LEU A 395 16.59 -29.82 -7.11
N ALA A 396 16.72 -30.64 -6.07
CA ALA A 396 16.00 -30.46 -4.81
C ALA A 396 16.25 -29.08 -4.15
N ASN A 397 17.45 -28.50 -4.32
CA ASN A 397 17.78 -27.21 -3.71
C ASN A 397 17.06 -26.04 -4.37
N VAL A 398 16.91 -26.04 -5.69
CA VAL A 398 16.20 -24.98 -6.46
C VAL A 398 14.72 -24.91 -6.02
N ARG A 399 14.14 -26.03 -5.59
CA ARG A 399 12.77 -26.09 -5.05
C ARG A 399 12.61 -25.40 -3.69
N ASN A 400 13.71 -25.11 -2.97
CA ASN A 400 13.66 -24.34 -1.72
C ASN A 400 13.54 -22.83 -1.95
N MET A 401 13.55 -22.37 -3.21
CA MET A 401 13.38 -20.95 -3.56
C MET A 401 11.91 -20.52 -3.63
N TYR A 402 10.96 -21.48 -3.68
CA TYR A 402 9.53 -21.21 -3.68
C TYR A 402 9.09 -20.29 -4.85
N GLY A 403 9.65 -20.54 -6.03
CA GLY A 403 9.44 -19.80 -7.27
C GLY A 403 10.44 -20.23 -8.35
N TRP A 404 10.34 -19.65 -9.54
CA TRP A 404 11.11 -20.06 -10.72
C TRP A 404 11.61 -18.88 -11.51
N HIS A 405 12.78 -19.01 -12.10
CA HIS A 405 13.19 -18.15 -13.18
C HIS A 405 12.45 -18.56 -14.45
N ILE A 406 11.74 -17.62 -15.05
CA ILE A 406 11.29 -17.73 -16.43
C ILE A 406 12.35 -17.11 -17.34
N VAL A 407 12.57 -17.72 -18.50
CA VAL A 407 13.55 -17.31 -19.50
C VAL A 407 12.82 -16.79 -20.72
N ASP A 408 13.16 -15.58 -21.16
CA ASP A 408 12.79 -15.08 -22.48
C ASP A 408 13.47 -15.95 -23.54
N LYS A 409 12.68 -16.68 -24.33
CA LYS A 409 13.17 -17.64 -25.32
C LYS A 409 14.01 -17.00 -26.43
N VAL A 410 13.88 -15.69 -26.64
CA VAL A 410 14.60 -14.94 -27.67
C VAL A 410 15.91 -14.38 -27.12
N THR A 411 15.89 -13.75 -25.95
CA THR A 411 17.06 -13.03 -25.41
C THR A 411 17.87 -13.83 -24.40
N GLY A 412 17.28 -14.87 -23.81
CA GLY A 412 17.86 -15.62 -22.69
C GLY A 412 17.81 -14.88 -21.34
N VAL A 413 17.18 -13.71 -21.29
CA VAL A 413 17.02 -12.94 -20.04
C VAL A 413 16.12 -13.70 -19.07
N LYS A 414 16.49 -13.70 -17.79
CA LYS A 414 15.79 -14.39 -16.70
C LYS A 414 15.00 -13.43 -15.83
N MET A 415 13.82 -13.85 -15.40
CA MET A 415 12.99 -13.15 -14.40
C MET A 415 12.52 -14.12 -13.34
N PHE A 416 12.79 -13.82 -12.07
CA PHE A 416 12.30 -14.65 -10.97
C PHE A 416 10.82 -14.37 -10.66
N MET A 417 10.03 -15.42 -10.64
CA MET A 417 8.59 -15.41 -10.38
C MET A 417 8.30 -16.26 -9.13
N PRO A 418 7.97 -15.64 -7.98
CA PRO A 418 7.62 -16.39 -6.78
C PRO A 418 6.34 -17.24 -6.98
N GLY A 419 6.34 -18.44 -6.43
CA GLY A 419 5.18 -19.31 -6.34
C GLY A 419 4.27 -18.85 -5.21
N ALA A 420 3.60 -17.71 -5.38
CA ALA A 420 2.77 -17.08 -4.36
C ALA A 420 1.30 -17.55 -4.37
N GLY A 421 0.93 -18.61 -5.10
CA GLY A 421 -0.45 -19.10 -5.10
C GLY A 421 -1.49 -18.06 -5.54
N ARG A 422 -2.70 -18.16 -4.98
CA ARG A 422 -3.84 -17.26 -5.27
C ARG A 422 -4.79 -17.18 -4.06
N ARG A 423 -5.69 -16.21 -4.03
CA ARG A 423 -6.94 -16.28 -3.25
C ARG A 423 -8.03 -16.94 -4.07
N SER A 424 -8.72 -17.90 -3.46
CA SER A 424 -9.76 -18.67 -4.15
C SER A 424 -10.96 -17.80 -4.51
N PHE A 425 -11.50 -17.95 -5.72
CA PHE A 425 -12.76 -17.35 -6.13
C PHE A 425 -13.95 -17.79 -5.26
N GLU A 426 -13.90 -18.99 -4.68
CA GLU A 426 -15.03 -19.62 -3.96
C GLU A 426 -15.08 -19.23 -2.49
N THR A 427 -13.92 -19.09 -1.86
CA THR A 427 -13.84 -18.88 -0.41
C THR A 427 -13.02 -17.64 -0.02
N GLY A 428 -12.30 -17.03 -0.96
CA GLY A 428 -11.35 -15.95 -0.70
C GLY A 428 -10.09 -16.37 0.08
N VAL A 429 -10.06 -17.60 0.58
CA VAL A 429 -8.94 -18.18 1.31
C VAL A 429 -7.72 -18.28 0.40
N LEU A 430 -6.58 -17.87 0.93
CA LEU A 430 -5.29 -18.00 0.29
C LEU A 430 -4.94 -19.49 0.11
N THR A 431 -4.68 -19.88 -1.12
CA THR A 431 -4.31 -21.23 -1.48
C THR A 431 -3.04 -21.22 -2.31
N ASN A 432 -2.08 -22.02 -1.87
CA ASN A 432 -0.86 -22.31 -2.59
C ASN A 432 -0.59 -23.81 -2.58
N ILE A 433 -1.67 -24.59 -2.71
CA ILE A 433 -1.65 -26.05 -2.64
C ILE A 433 -2.01 -26.62 -3.99
N ASN A 434 -1.18 -27.56 -4.43
CA ASN A 434 -1.46 -28.40 -5.58
C ASN A 434 -2.34 -29.59 -5.15
N ASN A 435 -3.61 -29.61 -5.54
CA ASN A 435 -4.59 -30.59 -5.04
C ASN A 435 -4.67 -31.88 -5.90
N TYR A 436 -3.52 -32.46 -6.29
CA TYR A 436 -3.46 -33.68 -7.13
C TYR A 436 -3.64 -35.01 -6.36
N GLY A 437 -4.40 -35.02 -5.26
CA GLY A 437 -4.82 -36.27 -4.61
C GLY A 437 -3.69 -37.12 -3.99
N TYR A 438 -2.49 -36.55 -3.84
CA TYR A 438 -1.41 -37.08 -3.02
C TYR A 438 -1.25 -36.16 -1.81
N ASP A 439 -1.08 -36.76 -0.62
CA ASP A 439 -0.99 -36.17 0.72
C ASP A 439 -1.00 -34.63 0.80
N ASN A 440 -1.94 -34.08 1.58
CA ASN A 440 -2.16 -32.66 1.90
C ASN A 440 -0.93 -31.96 2.51
N VAL A 441 0.17 -31.91 1.77
CA VAL A 441 1.35 -31.13 2.10
C VAL A 441 1.15 -29.78 1.42
N PRO A 442 1.13 -28.66 2.15
CA PRO A 442 1.19 -27.35 1.53
C PRO A 442 2.46 -27.27 0.68
N MET A 443 2.31 -27.02 -0.63
CA MET A 443 3.38 -27.05 -1.63
C MET A 443 3.49 -25.68 -2.31
N PRO A 444 4.20 -24.70 -1.72
CA PRO A 444 4.14 -23.31 -2.15
C PRO A 444 5.04 -23.04 -3.36
N TRP A 445 4.78 -23.78 -4.45
CA TRP A 445 5.54 -23.77 -5.70
C TRP A 445 4.67 -23.40 -6.91
N THR A 446 3.43 -22.99 -6.66
CA THR A 446 2.50 -22.63 -7.72
C THR A 446 2.46 -21.10 -7.89
N GLY A 447 2.65 -20.62 -9.10
CA GLY A 447 2.52 -19.22 -9.45
C GLY A 447 1.29 -18.98 -10.32
N TYR A 448 0.56 -17.90 -10.02
CA TYR A 448 -0.51 -17.39 -10.87
C TYR A 448 -0.34 -15.89 -11.06
N TYR A 449 -0.29 -15.47 -12.32
CA TYR A 449 0.04 -14.10 -12.71
C TYR A 449 -0.97 -13.59 -13.71
N TRP A 450 -1.74 -12.57 -13.33
CA TRP A 450 -2.70 -11.97 -14.21
C TRP A 450 -2.06 -11.26 -15.40
N THR A 451 -2.80 -11.27 -16.50
CA THR A 451 -2.61 -10.41 -17.68
C THR A 451 -3.90 -9.66 -17.95
N ALA A 452 -3.88 -8.67 -18.83
CA ALA A 452 -5.06 -7.98 -19.33
C ALA A 452 -5.85 -8.81 -20.36
N GLY A 453 -5.45 -10.06 -20.65
CA GLY A 453 -6.15 -10.94 -21.56
C GLY A 453 -7.47 -11.45 -20.99
N VAL A 454 -8.48 -11.54 -21.84
CA VAL A 454 -9.80 -12.11 -21.51
C VAL A 454 -9.88 -13.58 -21.93
N GLY A 455 -10.79 -14.35 -21.30
CA GLY A 455 -11.05 -15.74 -21.68
C GLY A 455 -11.60 -15.84 -23.11
N ASN A 456 -11.26 -16.92 -23.81
CA ASN A 456 -11.63 -17.11 -25.22
C ASN A 456 -13.12 -17.46 -25.38
N ASP A 457 -13.61 -18.40 -24.57
CA ASP A 457 -14.97 -18.96 -24.70
C ASP A 457 -15.86 -18.68 -23.47
N ASP A 458 -15.26 -18.30 -22.34
CA ASP A 458 -15.93 -18.07 -21.07
C ASP A 458 -15.66 -16.64 -20.56
N LYS A 459 -16.71 -15.82 -20.56
CA LYS A 459 -16.64 -14.41 -20.15
C LYS A 459 -16.33 -14.23 -18.67
N ALA A 460 -16.53 -15.25 -17.84
CA ALA A 460 -16.16 -15.22 -16.43
C ALA A 460 -14.67 -15.49 -16.18
N LYS A 461 -13.90 -15.76 -17.25
CA LYS A 461 -12.47 -16.06 -17.16
C LYS A 461 -11.61 -14.97 -17.79
N ALA A 462 -10.36 -14.94 -17.36
CA ALA A 462 -9.31 -14.11 -17.89
C ALA A 462 -8.01 -14.92 -18.03
N ARG A 463 -7.09 -14.44 -18.86
CA ARG A 463 -5.80 -15.08 -19.12
C ARG A 463 -4.79 -14.75 -18.02
N SER A 464 -3.98 -15.73 -17.71
CA SER A 464 -2.90 -15.65 -16.75
C SER A 464 -1.73 -16.52 -17.16
N MET A 465 -0.54 -16.23 -16.66
CA MET A 465 0.55 -17.20 -16.67
C MET A 465 0.47 -18.05 -15.40
N PHE A 466 0.66 -19.36 -15.57
CA PHE A 466 0.71 -20.34 -14.50
C PHE A 466 1.96 -21.18 -14.60
N PHE A 467 2.54 -21.50 -13.44
CA PHE A 467 3.51 -22.57 -13.33
C PHE A 467 3.29 -23.39 -12.06
N ASP A 468 3.78 -24.63 -12.10
CA ASP A 468 3.78 -25.57 -10.98
C ASP A 468 4.94 -26.56 -11.15
N LEU A 469 5.73 -26.76 -10.10
CA LEU A 469 6.85 -27.70 -10.09
C LEU A 469 6.53 -28.89 -9.17
N ASN A 470 6.48 -30.08 -9.76
CA ASN A 470 6.23 -31.31 -9.03
C ASN A 470 7.53 -31.82 -8.38
N THR A 471 7.56 -31.86 -7.06
CA THR A 471 8.74 -32.32 -6.29
C THR A 471 9.09 -33.79 -6.45
N THR A 472 8.17 -34.61 -6.96
CA THR A 472 8.40 -36.04 -7.10
C THR A 472 8.92 -36.40 -8.49
N ARG A 473 8.51 -35.66 -9.52
CA ARG A 473 8.83 -35.94 -10.92
C ARG A 473 8.76 -34.65 -11.76
N ALA A 474 9.88 -34.19 -12.29
CA ALA A 474 9.98 -33.02 -13.16
C ALA A 474 9.19 -33.16 -14.45
N VAL A 475 8.96 -34.38 -14.95
CA VAL A 475 8.05 -34.61 -16.08
C VAL A 475 6.61 -34.13 -15.81
N ASN A 476 6.26 -33.84 -14.55
CA ASN A 476 4.96 -33.31 -14.16
C ASN A 476 4.99 -31.79 -13.90
N ASN A 477 6.12 -31.12 -14.11
CA ASN A 477 6.21 -29.67 -14.06
C ASN A 477 5.36 -29.08 -15.18
N ARG A 478 4.82 -27.90 -14.93
CA ARG A 478 3.90 -27.24 -15.86
C ARG A 478 4.24 -25.78 -15.96
N TYR A 479 4.20 -25.32 -17.20
CA TYR A 479 4.17 -23.92 -17.56
C TYR A 479 3.01 -23.73 -18.54
N GLU A 480 2.09 -22.83 -18.20
CA GLU A 480 0.95 -22.48 -19.04
C GLU A 480 0.93 -20.95 -19.18
N ALA A 481 1.44 -20.44 -20.29
CA ALA A 481 1.56 -19.00 -20.54
C ALA A 481 0.21 -18.25 -20.63
N GLY A 482 -0.87 -18.96 -20.95
CA GLY A 482 -2.21 -18.40 -21.19
C GLY A 482 -3.30 -19.17 -20.47
N LYS A 483 -3.04 -19.62 -19.24
CA LYS A 483 -4.03 -20.34 -18.42
C LYS A 483 -5.23 -19.43 -18.13
N GLU A 484 -6.42 -19.92 -18.46
CA GLU A 484 -7.66 -19.22 -18.12
C GLU A 484 -8.08 -19.49 -16.68
N MET A 485 -8.31 -18.42 -15.93
CA MET A 485 -8.68 -18.46 -14.52
C MET A 485 -9.95 -17.62 -14.31
N TYR A 486 -10.83 -18.04 -13.39
CA TYR A 486 -12.02 -17.26 -13.06
C TYR A 486 -11.64 -15.90 -12.48
N ARG A 487 -12.31 -14.84 -12.93
CA ARG A 487 -11.97 -13.45 -12.61
C ARG A 487 -12.10 -13.10 -11.13
N ALA A 488 -12.94 -13.82 -10.38
CA ALA A 488 -13.08 -13.65 -8.93
C ALA A 488 -11.87 -14.16 -8.12
N ASN A 489 -10.90 -14.87 -8.71
CA ASN A 489 -9.65 -15.16 -8.02
C ASN A 489 -8.83 -13.88 -7.83
N ALA A 490 -8.18 -13.71 -6.68
CA ALA A 490 -7.12 -12.72 -6.56
C ALA A 490 -5.74 -13.35 -6.75
N MET A 491 -4.95 -12.82 -7.70
CA MET A 491 -3.66 -13.38 -8.10
C MET A 491 -2.62 -12.27 -8.27
N GLN A 492 -1.36 -12.66 -8.50
CA GLN A 492 -0.25 -11.72 -8.59
C GLN A 492 -0.25 -10.94 -9.91
N ILE A 493 0.39 -9.78 -9.90
CA ILE A 493 0.64 -8.98 -11.10
C ILE A 493 2.13 -8.66 -11.16
N ARG A 494 2.72 -8.90 -12.34
CA ARG A 494 4.08 -8.51 -12.69
C ARG A 494 4.01 -7.41 -13.73
N CYS A 495 4.03 -6.14 -13.32
CA CYS A 495 3.77 -5.03 -14.23
C CYS A 495 4.82 -4.96 -15.35
N VAL A 496 4.37 -4.57 -16.55
CA VAL A 496 5.20 -4.25 -17.72
C VAL A 496 5.15 -2.74 -17.95
N ARG A 497 6.19 -2.16 -18.56
CA ARG A 497 6.23 -0.74 -18.86
C ARG A 497 5.09 -0.36 -19.80
N ASP A 498 4.45 0.76 -19.51
CA ASP A 498 3.47 1.39 -20.40
C ASP A 498 4.26 2.26 -21.40
N GLU A 499 4.48 1.73 -22.61
CA GLU A 499 5.33 2.31 -23.66
C GLU A 499 4.55 3.07 -24.73
#